data_AF-A0AAI8FUH7-F1
#
_entry.id   AF-A0AAI8FUH7-F1
#
_cell.length_a   1.000
_cell.length_b   1.000
_cell.length_c   1.000
_cell.angle_alpha   90.00
_cell.angle_beta   90.00
_cell.angle_gamma   90.00
#
_symmetry.space_group_name_H-M   'P 1'
#
loop_
_entity.id
_entity.type
_entity.pdbx_description
1 polymer ?
#
loop_
_entity_poly.entity_id
_entity_poly.type
_entity_poly.pdbx_seq_one_letter_code
_entity_poly.pdbx_strand_id
1 'polypeptide(L)'
;MELLFSYGTLQQEEVQLSVFGRKLVGQKDSLKGYIVSEVEILDQRVIKVSGKKYHPILKKTENILDEVHGTVFELTTNEIKLSDKYEVDSYVRKKVTLNSGNSAWIYTEAV
;
A
#
# COMPACT_ATOMS: atom_id res chain seq x y z
N MET A 1 15.19 10.11 1.54
CA MET A 1 13.77 9.83 1.84
C MET A 1 13.21 9.03 0.70
N GLU A 2 12.22 8.19 0.98
CA GLU A 2 11.51 7.35 0.02
C GLU A 2 10.03 7.73 0.04
N LEU A 3 9.35 7.50 -1.08
CA LEU A 3 7.91 7.72 -1.20
C LEU A 3 7.18 6.38 -1.14
N LEU A 4 6.08 6.31 -0.39
CA LEU A 4 5.20 5.15 -0.31
C LEU A 4 3.79 5.56 -0.69
N PHE A 5 3.24 4.96 -1.75
CA PHE A 5 1.86 5.16 -2.14
C PHE A 5 0.95 4.20 -1.38
N SER A 6 -0.09 4.73 -0.75
CA SER A 6 -1.12 3.96 -0.08
C SER A 6 -2.52 4.39 -0.52
N TYR A 7 -3.35 3.39 -0.77
CA TYR A 7 -4.78 3.50 -1.08
C TYR A 7 -5.65 2.89 0.03
N GLY A 8 -5.03 2.33 1.08
CA GLY A 8 -5.68 1.54 2.12
C GLY A 8 -5.60 2.19 3.51
N THR A 9 -5.59 1.34 4.55
CA THR A 9 -5.70 1.75 5.96
C THR A 9 -4.52 2.56 6.47
N LEU A 10 -3.35 2.54 5.81
CA LEU A 10 -2.22 3.42 6.15
C LEU A 10 -2.55 4.92 6.04
N GLN A 11 -3.63 5.27 5.34
CA GLN A 11 -4.14 6.64 5.29
C GLN A 11 -4.80 7.08 6.61
N GLN A 12 -5.14 6.15 7.50
CA GLN A 12 -5.74 6.44 8.80
C GLN A 12 -4.66 6.87 9.80
N GLU A 13 -4.90 7.98 10.50
CA GLU A 13 -3.91 8.55 11.42
C GLU A 13 -3.53 7.59 12.55
N GLU A 14 -4.49 6.83 13.07
CA GLU A 14 -4.28 5.84 14.13
C GLU A 14 -3.32 4.72 13.70
N VAL A 15 -3.41 4.28 12.44
CA VAL A 15 -2.49 3.29 11.87
C VAL A 15 -1.09 3.91 11.74
N GLN A 16 -0.97 5.15 11.28
CA GLN A 16 0.32 5.83 11.17
C GLN A 16 1.01 5.99 12.52
N LEU A 17 0.25 6.39 13.55
CA LEU A 17 0.77 6.52 14.90
C LEU A 17 1.18 5.17 15.48
N SER A 18 0.41 4.10 15.22
CA SER A 18 0.74 2.75 15.68
C SER A 18 1.99 2.17 14.99
N VAL A 19 2.13 2.36 13.68
CA VAL A 19 3.22 1.77 12.88
C VAL A 19 4.51 2.60 12.93
N PHE A 20 4.40 3.94 12.87
CA PHE A 20 5.56 4.84 12.74
C PHE A 20 5.80 5.73 13.97
N GLY A 21 4.87 5.77 14.93
CA GLY A 21 4.97 6.67 16.08
C GLY A 21 4.75 8.15 15.76
N ARG A 22 4.35 8.49 14.52
CA ARG A 22 4.08 9.85 14.06
C ARG A 22 3.09 9.87 12.90
N LYS A 23 2.53 11.06 12.63
CA LYS A 23 1.78 11.30 11.39
C LYS A 23 2.73 11.42 10.21
N LEU A 24 2.36 10.83 9.08
CA LEU A 24 3.12 10.93 7.84
C LEU A 24 2.69 12.18 7.07
N VAL A 25 3.66 12.82 6.40
CA VAL A 25 3.38 13.89 5.43
C VAL A 25 3.02 13.20 4.13
N GLY A 26 1.87 13.53 3.55
CA GLY A 26 1.45 12.93 2.29
C GLY A 26 0.65 13.87 1.42
N GLN A 27 0.64 13.54 0.13
CA GLN A 27 -0.07 14.28 -0.92
C GLN A 27 -0.96 13.33 -1.71
N LYS A 28 -2.09 13.83 -2.20
CA LYS A 28 -2.97 13.03 -3.06
C LYS A 28 -2.29 12.77 -4.40
N ASP A 29 -2.36 11.52 -4.84
CA ASP A 29 -1.78 11.06 -6.10
C ASP A 29 -2.58 9.86 -6.61
N SER A 30 -2.20 9.36 -7.78
CA SER A 30 -2.84 8.21 -8.39
C SER A 30 -1.86 7.29 -9.11
N LEU A 31 -2.23 6.02 -9.20
CA LEU A 31 -1.45 4.96 -9.81
C LEU A 31 -2.22 4.39 -11.02
N LYS A 32 -1.66 4.58 -12.22
CA LYS A 32 -2.24 4.10 -13.48
C LYS A 32 -1.84 2.67 -13.82
N GLY A 33 -2.72 1.95 -14.51
CA GLY A 33 -2.52 0.54 -14.89
C GLY A 33 -2.66 -0.44 -13.73
N TYR A 34 -3.37 -0.03 -12.68
CA TYR A 34 -3.69 -0.86 -11.53
C TYR A 34 -5.15 -0.67 -11.14
N ILE A 35 -5.72 -1.70 -10.52
CA ILE A 35 -7.00 -1.65 -9.84
C ILE A 35 -6.84 -2.15 -8.40
N VAL A 36 -7.75 -1.72 -7.53
CA VAL A 36 -7.93 -2.38 -6.23
C VAL A 36 -8.82 -3.60 -6.46
N SER A 37 -8.24 -4.78 -6.33
CA SER A 37 -8.96 -6.05 -6.34
C SER A 37 -9.03 -6.61 -4.93
N GLU A 38 -9.67 -7.75 -4.75
CA GLU A 38 -9.73 -8.47 -3.48
C GLU A 38 -9.00 -9.80 -3.63
N VAL A 39 -8.04 -10.06 -2.74
CA VAL A 39 -7.42 -11.38 -2.61
C VAL A 39 -8.04 -12.13 -1.43
N GLU A 40 -8.34 -13.41 -1.64
CA GLU A 40 -8.77 -14.30 -0.58
C GLU A 40 -7.55 -14.67 0.27
N ILE A 41 -7.49 -14.18 1.50
CA ILE A 41 -6.46 -14.59 2.45
C ILE A 41 -6.88 -15.93 3.06
N LEU A 42 -6.06 -16.96 2.83
CA LEU A 42 -6.26 -18.30 3.40
C LEU A 42 -5.53 -18.49 4.74
N ASP A 43 -4.63 -17.58 5.12
CA ASP A 43 -3.96 -17.63 6.43
C ASP A 43 -4.97 -17.31 7.54
N GLN A 44 -5.34 -18.34 8.30
CA GLN A 44 -6.30 -18.24 9.40
C GLN A 44 -5.86 -17.28 10.50
N ARG A 45 -4.56 -16.99 10.66
CA ARG A 45 -4.07 -15.99 11.61
C ARG A 45 -4.45 -14.59 11.15
N VAL A 46 -4.30 -14.31 9.86
CA VAL A 46 -4.66 -13.01 9.27
C VAL A 46 -6.17 -12.81 9.31
N ILE A 47 -6.96 -13.84 8.97
CA ILE A 47 -8.43 -13.79 9.07
C ILE A 47 -8.88 -13.52 10.52
N LYS A 48 -8.24 -14.15 11.51
CA LYS A 48 -8.56 -13.94 12.93
C LYS A 48 -8.24 -12.52 13.42
N VAL A 49 -7.19 -11.89 12.88
CA VAL A 49 -6.79 -10.53 13.26
C VAL A 49 -7.62 -9.47 12.51
N SER A 50 -7.88 -9.67 11.22
CA SER A 50 -8.59 -8.70 10.37
C SER A 50 -10.12 -8.84 10.42
N GLY A 51 -10.62 -10.03 10.79
CA GLY A 51 -12.04 -10.40 10.68
C GLY A 51 -12.54 -10.50 9.23
N LYS A 52 -11.66 -10.37 8.23
CA LYS A 52 -12.01 -10.31 6.81
C LYS A 52 -11.28 -11.39 6.03
N LYS A 53 -12.05 -12.13 5.24
CA LYS A 53 -11.53 -13.15 4.32
C LYS A 53 -10.91 -12.53 3.07
N TYR A 54 -11.44 -11.38 2.65
CA TYR A 54 -11.03 -10.65 1.46
C TYR A 54 -10.26 -9.40 1.86
N HIS A 55 -9.07 -9.25 1.30
CA HIS A 55 -8.20 -8.11 1.55
C HIS A 55 -7.97 -7.32 0.26
N PRO A 56 -8.04 -5.98 0.31
CA PRO A 56 -7.82 -5.17 -0.87
C PRO A 56 -6.35 -5.23 -1.29
N ILE A 57 -6.09 -5.53 -2.56
CA ILE A 57 -4.75 -5.65 -3.13
C ILE A 57 -4.63 -4.86 -4.42
N LEU A 58 -3.48 -4.23 -4.65
CA LEU A 58 -3.16 -3.69 -5.96
C LEU A 58 -2.92 -4.84 -6.92
N LYS A 59 -3.72 -4.87 -7.97
CA LYS A 59 -3.56 -5.78 -9.09
C LYS A 59 -3.21 -4.98 -10.33
N LYS A 60 -2.06 -5.28 -10.92
CA LYS A 60 -1.66 -4.68 -12.18
C LYS A 60 -2.61 -5.13 -13.29
N THR A 61 -3.03 -4.22 -14.16
CA THR A 61 -3.87 -4.51 -15.32
C THR A 61 -3.15 -4.16 -16.61
N GLU A 62 -3.69 -4.63 -17.74
CA GLU A 62 -3.21 -4.26 -19.07
C GLU A 62 -3.88 -2.97 -19.59
N ASN A 63 -4.88 -2.46 -18.88
CA ASN A 63 -5.60 -1.26 -19.24
C ASN A 63 -4.95 -0.02 -18.60
N ILE A 64 -4.30 0.82 -19.41
CA ILE A 64 -3.65 2.05 -18.96
C ILE A 64 -4.63 3.10 -18.41
N LEU A 65 -5.93 2.96 -18.72
CA LEU A 65 -6.98 3.84 -18.22
C LEU A 65 -7.40 3.49 -16.79
N ASP A 66 -7.04 2.30 -16.29
CA ASP A 66 -7.32 1.94 -14.91
C ASP A 66 -6.47 2.79 -13.98
N GLU A 67 -7.07 3.28 -12.90
CA GLU A 67 -6.42 4.18 -11.97
C GLU A 67 -6.85 3.89 -10.53
N VAL A 68 -5.89 3.87 -9.62
CA VAL A 68 -6.14 3.84 -8.17
C VAL A 68 -5.77 5.18 -7.58
N HIS A 69 -6.75 5.84 -6.95
CA HIS A 69 -6.51 7.05 -6.18
C HIS A 69 -6.04 6.72 -4.76
N GLY A 70 -5.08 7.49 -4.27
CA GLY A 70 -4.53 7.29 -2.94
C GLY A 70 -3.76 8.50 -2.45
N THR A 71 -2.85 8.24 -1.53
CA THR A 71 -1.96 9.24 -0.94
C THR A 71 -0.53 8.72 -1.00
N VAL A 72 0.39 9.53 -1.52
CA VAL A 72 1.83 9.27 -1.44
C VAL A 72 2.39 9.90 -0.17
N PHE A 73 3.08 9.10 0.64
CA PHE A 73 3.65 9.52 1.91
C PHE A 73 5.18 9.56 1.85
N GLU A 74 5.77 10.51 2.57
CA GLU A 74 7.22 10.61 2.75
C GLU A 74 7.69 9.79 3.96
N LEU A 75 8.52 8.79 3.70
CA LEU A 75 9.09 7.90 4.70
C LEU A 75 10.62 7.92 4.66
N THR A 76 11.23 7.71 5.81
CA THR A 76 12.64 7.36 5.91
C THR A 76 12.86 5.90 5.49
N THR A 77 14.10 5.55 5.13
CA THR A 77 14.44 4.16 4.77
C THR A 77 14.17 3.16 5.90
N ASN A 78 14.23 3.61 7.17
CA ASN A 78 13.89 2.77 8.31
C ASN A 78 12.37 2.58 8.45
N GLU A 79 11.58 3.61 8.21
CA GLU A 79 10.11 3.52 8.24
C GLU A 79 9.59 2.64 7.09
N ILE A 80 10.27 2.64 5.95
CA ILE A 80 9.98 1.68 4.87
C ILE A 80 10.14 0.21 5.32
N LYS A 81 11.06 -0.08 6.25
CA LYS A 81 11.17 -1.43 6.86
C LYS A 81 10.07 -1.68 7.89
N LEU A 82 9.53 -0.63 8.51
CA LEU A 82 8.36 -0.76 9.41
C LEU A 82 7.10 -1.04 8.59
N SER A 83 6.94 -0.39 7.44
CA SER A 83 5.84 -0.70 6.52
C SER A 83 5.94 -2.13 5.98
N ASP A 84 7.15 -2.64 5.72
CA ASP A 84 7.32 -4.06 5.33
C ASP A 84 6.87 -5.03 6.43
N LYS A 85 6.99 -4.67 7.71
CA LYS A 85 6.53 -5.51 8.82
C LYS A 85 5.03 -5.40 9.06
N TYR A 86 4.44 -4.27 8.68
CA TYR A 86 3.01 -4.03 8.78
C TYR A 86 2.24 -4.77 7.68
N GLU A 87 2.79 -4.77 6.47
CA GLU A 87 2.21 -5.53 5.34
C GLU A 87 2.57 -7.01 5.49
N VAL A 88 1.55 -7.87 5.48
CA VAL A 88 1.72 -9.32 5.67
C VAL A 88 2.47 -9.97 4.48
N ASP A 89 3.05 -11.15 4.69
CA ASP A 89 3.88 -11.89 3.70
C ASP A 89 3.28 -12.03 2.29
N SER A 90 1.97 -11.86 2.13
CA SER A 90 1.27 -11.87 0.85
C SER A 90 1.57 -10.66 -0.07
N TYR A 91 2.21 -9.60 0.44
CA TYR A 91 2.50 -8.38 -0.32
C TYR A 91 3.98 -8.25 -0.65
N VAL A 92 4.29 -7.94 -1.91
CA VAL A 92 5.63 -7.54 -2.33
C VAL A 92 5.71 -6.04 -2.56
N ARG A 93 6.81 -5.44 -2.10
CA ARG A 93 7.10 -4.04 -2.37
C ARG A 93 7.69 -3.86 -3.76
N LYS A 94 7.08 -2.99 -4.57
CA LYS A 94 7.54 -2.68 -5.93
C LYS A 94 7.64 -1.18 -6.13
N LYS A 95 8.67 -0.72 -6.87
CA LYS A 95 8.80 0.69 -7.23
C LYS A 95 8.05 0.97 -8.54
N VAL A 96 7.25 2.02 -8.54
CA VAL A 96 6.43 2.45 -9.67
C VAL A 96 6.51 3.97 -9.84
N THR A 97 6.07 4.47 -10.98
CA THR A 97 5.89 5.90 -11.23
C THR A 97 4.41 6.23 -11.09
N LEU A 98 4.10 7.21 -10.23
CA LEU A 98 2.76 7.72 -10.02
C LEU A 98 2.37 8.71 -11.13
N ASN A 99 1.09 9.09 -11.19
CA ASN A 99 0.59 10.03 -12.19
C ASN A 99 1.22 11.42 -12.07
N SER A 100 1.63 11.83 -10.87
CA SER A 100 2.43 13.04 -10.64
C SER A 100 3.85 13.01 -11.24
N GLY A 101 4.33 11.85 -11.69
CA GLY A 101 5.71 11.62 -12.12
C GLY A 101 6.66 11.19 -10.99
N ASN A 102 6.18 11.16 -9.74
CA ASN A 102 6.96 10.72 -8.59
C ASN A 102 7.23 9.21 -8.62
N SER A 103 8.44 8.80 -8.22
CA SER A 103 8.77 7.39 -8.01
C SER A 103 8.45 6.98 -6.58
N ALA A 104 7.50 6.06 -6.41
CA ALA A 104 7.05 5.59 -5.11
C ALA A 104 7.03 4.07 -5.01
N TRP A 105 7.16 3.57 -3.79
CA TRP A 105 6.90 2.19 -3.45
C TRP A 105 5.39 1.94 -3.38
N ILE A 106 4.98 0.76 -3.81
CA ILE A 106 3.64 0.20 -3.62
C ILE A 106 3.77 -1.20 -3.03
N TYR A 107 2.71 -1.65 -2.36
CA TYR A 107 2.52 -3.05 -1.98
C TYR A 107 1.49 -3.68 -2.92
N THR A 108 1.91 -4.72 -3.64
CA THR A 108 1.13 -5.43 -4.65
C THR A 108 1.19 -6.94 -4.38
N GLU A 109 0.33 -7.72 -5.02
CA GLU A 109 0.36 -9.18 -4.93
C GLU A 109 1.76 -9.74 -5.24
N ALA A 110 2.25 -10.63 -4.36
CA ALA A 110 3.40 -11.46 -4.63
C ALA A 110 3.06 -12.41 -5.79
N VAL A 111 3.69 -12.22 -6.95
CA VAL A 111 3.54 -13.09 -8.13
C VAL A 111 4.26 -14.41 -7.89
#